data_AF-A0A8S1B1J0-F1
#
_entry.id   AF-A0A8S1B1J0-F1
#
_cell.length_a   1.000
_cell.length_b   1.000
_cell.length_c   1.000
_cell.angle_alpha   90.00
_cell.angle_beta   90.00
_cell.angle_gamma   90.00
#
_symmetry.space_group_name_H-M   'P 1'
#
loop_
_entity.id
_entity.type
_entity.pdbx_description
1 polymer ?
#
loop_
_entity_poly.entity_id
_entity_poly.type
_entity_poly.pdbx_seq_one_letter_code
_entity_poly.pdbx_strand_id
1 'polypeptide(L)'
;MLITDLGSKQKKRRSDDLIGKDSNELAYTAVARLEKEGHEDIASVIEYIMKNPEATVKIIETLKNPEKTVIFTPEKALGLLLSLKLSKWQYITLREATIRAGAKDIYPSYHKVQQTKLDCCPPKPSVSVTDSSAKITLQALLDITVTRILQSLSDDVQNKQLKLISKWGFDGASNQSRYKQKIEGEQDDSSIFMTSLVPLKLTDGDNTLWNNPKPCSVLYCRPVQFTFVKESEAVVIDLKRQMDYEIKTLIASKCSNGNRVTHQLMMTMIDAKVCTYLSEARSNATCYLCLAKPTEMNRLDAVTSKIVCSDMYEFGLSSLHARINDIVPIGTLLEEASESRNKDFRRFREHHSRKRSRQDSNQDILNMLVVSSDPFLSAQRPKLDAKRKQSFFAETLDLIHYQETEFEFIDIFNLDSDSESESDNESDEENL
;
A
#
# COMPACT_ATOMS: atom_id res chain seq x y z
N MET A 1 -45.36 -47.21 8.71
CA MET A 1 -44.61 -46.49 7.66
C MET A 1 -44.94 -45.02 7.80
N LEU A 2 -43.95 -44.21 8.23
CA LEU A 2 -44.13 -42.78 8.39
C LEU A 2 -44.39 -42.15 7.03
N ILE A 3 -45.14 -41.05 6.99
CA ILE A 3 -45.41 -40.36 5.72
C ILE A 3 -44.11 -39.90 5.05
N THR A 4 -43.05 -39.65 5.83
CA THR A 4 -41.70 -39.28 5.39
C THR A 4 -41.06 -40.33 4.47
N ASP A 5 -41.35 -41.62 4.68
CA ASP A 5 -40.67 -42.75 4.03
C ASP A 5 -41.32 -43.14 2.68
N LEU A 6 -42.41 -42.48 2.32
CA LEU A 6 -43.19 -42.79 1.12
C LEU A 6 -42.74 -41.97 -0.10
N GLY A 7 -42.94 -42.55 -1.29
CA GLY A 7 -42.74 -41.85 -2.56
C GLY A 7 -43.75 -40.70 -2.75
N SER A 8 -43.40 -39.70 -3.57
CA SER A 8 -44.21 -38.48 -3.79
C SER A 8 -45.67 -38.76 -4.18
N LYS A 9 -45.93 -39.77 -5.03
CA LYS A 9 -47.28 -40.18 -5.42
C LYS A 9 -48.09 -40.79 -4.26
N GLN A 10 -47.44 -41.52 -3.35
CA GLN A 10 -48.09 -42.12 -2.18
C GLN A 10 -48.34 -41.10 -1.07
N LYS A 11 -47.43 -40.13 -0.90
CA LYS A 11 -47.63 -38.96 -0.02
C LYS A 11 -48.88 -38.19 -0.43
N LYS A 12 -49.02 -37.89 -1.73
CA LYS A 12 -50.19 -37.19 -2.28
C LYS A 12 -51.50 -37.93 -1.98
N ARG A 13 -51.57 -39.24 -2.27
CA ARG A 13 -52.75 -40.07 -1.97
C ARG A 13 -53.16 -40.11 -0.49
N ARG A 14 -52.20 -40.02 0.43
CA ARG A 14 -52.48 -39.97 1.88
C ARG A 14 -52.87 -38.58 2.37
N SER A 15 -52.46 -37.53 1.66
CA SER A 15 -52.83 -36.16 1.98
C SER A 15 -54.10 -35.69 1.26
N ASP A 16 -54.67 -36.48 0.34
CA ASP A 16 -55.82 -36.08 -0.48
C ASP A 16 -57.02 -35.61 0.38
N ASP A 17 -57.28 -36.25 1.53
CA ASP A 17 -58.33 -35.85 2.48
C ASP A 17 -58.08 -34.48 3.15
N LEU A 18 -56.81 -34.02 3.17
CA LEU A 18 -56.40 -32.73 3.73
C LEU A 18 -56.32 -31.63 2.68
N ILE A 19 -56.18 -31.97 1.39
CA ILE A 19 -56.08 -30.99 0.29
C ILE A 19 -57.34 -30.13 0.16
N GLY A 20 -58.50 -30.63 0.61
CA GLY A 20 -59.77 -29.89 0.59
C GLY A 20 -59.93 -28.84 1.70
N LYS A 21 -58.97 -28.72 2.64
CA LYS A 21 -59.04 -27.75 3.75
C LYS A 21 -58.39 -26.42 3.38
N ASP A 22 -58.80 -25.36 4.09
CA ASP A 22 -58.23 -24.02 3.90
C ASP A 22 -56.73 -24.00 4.19
N SER A 23 -55.96 -23.30 3.35
CA SER A 23 -54.51 -23.24 3.46
C SER A 23 -54.03 -22.60 4.77
N ASN A 24 -54.78 -21.64 5.33
CA ASN A 24 -54.43 -21.02 6.59
C ASN A 24 -54.71 -21.94 7.79
N GLU A 25 -55.79 -22.73 7.72
CA GLU A 25 -56.11 -23.71 8.75
C GLU A 25 -55.05 -24.83 8.80
N LEU A 26 -54.58 -25.29 7.64
CA LEU A 26 -53.50 -26.28 7.54
C LEU A 26 -52.16 -25.73 8.06
N ALA A 27 -51.85 -24.47 7.76
CA ALA A 27 -50.61 -23.85 8.22
C ALA A 27 -50.64 -23.55 9.73
N TYR A 28 -51.77 -23.08 10.26
CA TYR A 28 -51.95 -22.88 11.71
C TYR A 28 -51.85 -24.20 12.49
N THR A 29 -52.47 -25.27 11.98
CA THR A 29 -52.36 -26.61 12.59
C THR A 29 -50.94 -27.16 12.51
N ALA A 30 -50.18 -26.86 11.46
CA ALA A 30 -48.77 -27.21 11.36
C ALA A 30 -47.89 -26.42 12.36
N VAL A 31 -48.09 -25.11 12.50
CA VAL A 31 -47.38 -24.26 13.47
C VAL A 31 -47.61 -24.77 14.90
N ALA A 32 -48.87 -24.97 15.30
CA ALA A 32 -49.21 -25.46 16.64
C ALA A 32 -48.67 -26.88 16.92
N ARG A 33 -48.47 -27.70 15.88
CA ARG A 33 -47.84 -29.02 15.98
C ARG A 33 -46.33 -28.90 16.19
N LEU A 34 -45.67 -28.04 15.42
CA LEU A 34 -44.23 -27.80 15.49
C LEU A 34 -43.81 -27.21 16.83
N GLU A 35 -44.59 -26.29 17.40
CA GLU A 35 -44.37 -25.77 18.75
C GLU A 35 -44.44 -26.87 19.81
N LYS A 36 -45.45 -27.76 19.72
CA LYS A 36 -45.59 -28.91 20.65
C LYS A 36 -44.46 -29.93 20.50
N GLU A 37 -43.85 -30.01 19.33
CA GLU A 37 -42.71 -30.90 19.03
C GLU A 37 -41.35 -30.23 19.35
N GLY A 38 -41.34 -28.97 19.83
CA GLY A 38 -40.13 -28.24 20.23
C GLY A 38 -39.38 -27.57 19.07
N HIS A 39 -40.03 -27.40 17.92
CA HIS A 39 -39.47 -26.80 16.72
C HIS A 39 -39.92 -25.34 16.54
N GLU A 40 -39.69 -24.50 17.56
CA GLU A 40 -40.14 -23.10 17.63
C GLU A 40 -39.62 -22.22 16.49
N ASP A 41 -38.37 -22.43 16.05
CA ASP A 41 -37.78 -21.69 14.93
C ASP A 41 -38.54 -21.94 13.61
N ILE A 42 -38.93 -23.19 13.36
CA ILE A 42 -39.64 -23.58 12.13
C ILE A 42 -41.07 -23.01 12.15
N ALA A 43 -41.73 -23.08 13.31
CA ALA A 43 -43.04 -22.48 13.54
C ALA A 43 -43.03 -20.96 13.25
N SER A 44 -42.03 -20.25 13.80
CA SER A 44 -41.85 -18.81 13.62
C SER A 44 -41.64 -18.42 12.15
N VAL A 45 -40.87 -19.21 11.39
CA VAL A 45 -40.64 -18.97 9.95
C VAL A 45 -41.93 -19.13 9.15
N ILE A 46 -42.72 -20.17 9.42
CA ILE A 46 -44.00 -20.40 8.73
C ILE A 46 -44.97 -19.23 9.03
N GLU A 47 -45.07 -18.82 10.29
CA GLU A 47 -45.95 -17.71 10.69
C GLU A 47 -45.52 -16.38 10.05
N TYR A 48 -44.22 -16.11 9.98
CA TYR A 48 -43.67 -14.91 9.34
C TYR A 48 -44.01 -14.85 7.84
N ILE A 49 -43.87 -15.97 7.13
CA ILE A 49 -44.20 -16.08 5.69
C ILE A 49 -45.70 -15.88 5.46
N MET A 50 -46.55 -16.46 6.32
CA MET A 50 -48.00 -16.27 6.23
C MET A 50 -48.43 -14.81 6.45
N LYS A 51 -47.81 -14.12 7.41
CA LYS A 51 -48.09 -12.70 7.69
C LYS A 51 -47.54 -11.76 6.61
N ASN A 52 -46.51 -12.17 5.87
CA ASN A 52 -45.82 -11.33 4.88
C ASN A 52 -45.66 -12.05 3.53
N PRO A 53 -46.75 -12.25 2.76
CA PRO A 53 -46.70 -12.98 1.48
C PRO A 53 -45.74 -12.34 0.47
N GLU A 54 -45.63 -11.01 0.47
CA GLU A 54 -44.74 -10.26 -0.44
C GLU A 54 -43.25 -10.49 -0.15
N ALA A 55 -42.88 -10.77 1.11
CA ALA A 55 -41.51 -11.10 1.48
C ALA A 55 -41.06 -12.47 0.94
N THR A 56 -42.01 -13.35 0.60
CA THR A 56 -41.75 -14.72 0.11
C THR A 56 -40.90 -14.72 -1.16
N VAL A 57 -41.16 -13.78 -2.08
CA VAL A 57 -40.39 -13.67 -3.34
C VAL A 57 -38.93 -13.38 -3.04
N LYS A 58 -38.67 -12.40 -2.16
CA LYS A 58 -37.33 -12.01 -1.74
C LYS A 58 -36.61 -13.14 -1.01
N ILE A 59 -37.30 -13.86 -0.11
CA ILE A 59 -36.75 -15.02 0.61
C ILE A 59 -36.37 -16.13 -0.38
N ILE A 60 -37.22 -16.44 -1.36
CA ILE A 60 -36.94 -17.45 -2.38
C ILE A 60 -35.73 -17.05 -3.24
N GLU A 61 -35.60 -15.78 -3.60
CA GLU A 61 -34.43 -15.27 -4.31
C GLU A 61 -33.13 -15.42 -3.49
N THR A 62 -33.16 -15.08 -2.20
CA THR A 62 -32.02 -15.25 -1.28
C THR A 62 -31.65 -16.72 -1.09
N LEU A 63 -32.62 -17.63 -1.01
CA LEU A 63 -32.37 -19.07 -0.87
C LEU A 63 -31.83 -19.71 -2.15
N LYS A 64 -32.25 -19.24 -3.33
CA LYS A 64 -31.74 -19.72 -4.63
C LYS A 64 -30.33 -19.21 -4.91
N ASN A 65 -30.02 -17.99 -4.50
CA ASN A 65 -28.72 -17.36 -4.62
C ASN A 65 -28.21 -16.96 -3.24
N PRO A 66 -27.77 -17.92 -2.39
CA PRO A 66 -27.13 -17.55 -1.14
C PRO A 66 -25.94 -16.67 -1.49
N GLU A 67 -25.92 -15.44 -0.96
CA GLU A 67 -24.79 -14.54 -1.14
C GLU A 67 -23.53 -15.26 -0.65
N LYS A 68 -22.74 -15.79 -1.59
CA LYS A 68 -21.39 -16.27 -1.30
C LYS A 68 -20.51 -15.05 -1.12
N THR A 69 -20.65 -14.35 -0.01
CA THR A 69 -19.74 -13.27 0.35
C THR A 69 -18.42 -13.93 0.72
N VAL A 70 -17.51 -14.05 -0.25
CA VAL A 70 -16.10 -14.25 0.09
C VAL A 70 -15.70 -13.03 0.91
N ILE A 71 -15.38 -13.24 2.19
CA ILE A 71 -15.18 -12.14 3.15
C ILE A 71 -14.03 -11.23 2.69
N PHE A 72 -12.96 -11.84 2.15
CA PHE A 72 -11.84 -11.12 1.56
C PHE A 72 -11.97 -11.04 0.03
N THR A 73 -12.03 -9.83 -0.51
CA THR A 73 -11.80 -9.62 -1.96
C THR A 73 -10.36 -10.01 -2.32
N PRO A 74 -10.05 -10.33 -3.58
CA PRO A 74 -8.68 -10.61 -4.03
C PRO A 74 -7.66 -9.52 -3.63
N GLU A 75 -8.08 -8.26 -3.67
CA GLU A 75 -7.29 -7.08 -3.30
C GLU A 75 -7.02 -7.04 -1.80
N LYS A 76 -8.06 -7.23 -0.96
CA LYS A 76 -7.91 -7.31 0.49
C LYS A 76 -7.03 -8.51 0.89
N ALA A 77 -7.20 -9.65 0.24
CA ALA A 77 -6.37 -10.84 0.48
C ALA A 77 -4.90 -10.60 0.08
N LEU A 78 -4.66 -9.90 -1.03
CA LEU A 78 -3.32 -9.50 -1.43
C LEU A 78 -2.70 -8.50 -0.44
N GLY A 79 -3.47 -7.51 0.02
CA GLY A 79 -3.06 -6.57 1.06
C GLY A 79 -2.68 -7.26 2.36
N LEU A 80 -3.46 -8.27 2.78
CA LEU A 80 -3.15 -9.11 3.94
C LEU A 80 -1.88 -9.92 3.73
N LEU A 81 -1.74 -10.59 2.57
CA LEU A 81 -0.57 -11.38 2.21
C LEU A 81 0.73 -10.55 2.30
N LEU A 82 0.70 -9.31 1.81
CA LEU A 82 1.85 -8.40 1.86
C LEU A 82 2.13 -7.91 3.29
N SER A 83 1.09 -7.66 4.08
CA SER A 83 1.21 -7.14 5.44
C SER A 83 1.75 -8.19 6.41
N LEU A 84 1.30 -9.43 6.26
CA LEU A 84 1.79 -10.58 7.02
C LEU A 84 3.06 -11.21 6.40
N LYS A 85 3.53 -10.70 5.26
CA LYS A 85 4.74 -11.17 4.55
C LYS A 85 4.68 -12.68 4.26
N LEU A 86 3.50 -13.17 3.88
CA LEU A 86 3.28 -14.59 3.62
C LEU A 86 3.84 -14.99 2.25
N SER A 87 4.52 -16.14 2.21
CA SER A 87 4.81 -16.85 0.97
C SER A 87 3.55 -17.44 0.34
N LYS A 88 3.62 -17.79 -0.95
CA LYS A 88 2.55 -18.51 -1.66
C LYS A 88 2.10 -19.76 -0.91
N TRP A 89 3.05 -20.57 -0.44
CA TRP A 89 2.75 -21.83 0.24
C TRP A 89 2.07 -21.56 1.60
N GLN A 90 2.57 -20.60 2.38
CA GLN A 90 1.94 -20.22 3.65
C GLN A 90 0.50 -19.74 3.45
N TYR A 91 0.24 -18.92 2.43
CA TYR A 91 -1.13 -18.47 2.11
C TYR A 91 -2.06 -19.64 1.74
N ILE A 92 -1.59 -20.57 0.90
CA ILE A 92 -2.36 -21.76 0.51
C ILE A 92 -2.64 -22.63 1.74
N THR A 93 -1.62 -22.90 2.57
CA THR A 93 -1.76 -23.69 3.79
C THR A 93 -2.74 -23.03 4.77
N LEU A 94 -2.65 -21.71 4.98
CA LEU A 94 -3.58 -20.95 5.82
C LEU A 94 -5.03 -21.11 5.33
N ARG A 95 -5.25 -20.94 4.02
CA ARG A 95 -6.57 -21.10 3.40
C ARG A 95 -7.12 -22.51 3.59
N GLU A 96 -6.32 -23.53 3.27
CA GLU A 96 -6.75 -24.94 3.39
C GLU A 96 -7.02 -25.33 4.86
N ALA A 97 -6.20 -24.86 5.80
CA ALA A 97 -6.42 -25.09 7.23
C ALA A 97 -7.72 -24.44 7.72
N THR A 98 -8.01 -23.22 7.27
CA THR A 98 -9.25 -22.49 7.60
C THR A 98 -10.49 -23.24 7.08
N ILE A 99 -10.42 -23.77 5.85
CA ILE A 99 -11.49 -24.59 5.26
C ILE A 99 -11.70 -25.87 6.06
N ARG A 100 -10.63 -26.54 6.51
CA ARG A 100 -10.71 -27.75 7.36
C ARG A 100 -11.30 -27.47 8.74
N ALA A 101 -11.09 -26.27 9.27
CA ALA A 101 -11.70 -25.82 10.52
C ALA A 101 -13.19 -25.45 10.39
N GLY A 102 -13.79 -25.61 9.21
CA GLY A 102 -15.22 -25.39 8.96
C GLY A 102 -15.56 -24.01 8.40
N ALA A 103 -14.62 -23.07 8.40
CA ALA A 103 -14.84 -21.73 7.86
C ALA A 103 -14.53 -21.68 6.36
N LYS A 104 -15.56 -21.96 5.55
CA LYS A 104 -15.47 -21.90 4.08
C LYS A 104 -15.61 -20.45 3.59
N ASP A 105 -15.07 -20.18 2.41
CA ASP A 105 -15.20 -18.90 1.70
C ASP A 105 -14.64 -17.65 2.40
N ILE A 106 -13.73 -17.78 3.37
CA ILE A 106 -13.03 -16.61 3.94
C ILE A 106 -12.04 -16.00 2.92
N TYR A 107 -11.12 -16.82 2.41
CA TYR A 107 -10.01 -16.37 1.57
C TYR A 107 -10.18 -16.81 0.10
N PRO A 108 -9.94 -15.93 -0.87
CA PRO A 108 -9.94 -16.28 -2.28
C PRO A 108 -8.80 -17.25 -2.61
N SER A 109 -8.93 -17.99 -3.71
CA SER A 109 -7.84 -18.87 -4.18
C SER A 109 -6.60 -18.04 -4.54
N TYR A 110 -5.42 -18.64 -4.42
CA TYR A 110 -4.18 -17.95 -4.78
C TYR A 110 -4.15 -17.52 -6.26
N HIS A 111 -4.86 -18.24 -7.15
CA HIS A 111 -4.99 -17.84 -8.55
C HIS A 111 -5.64 -16.45 -8.70
N LYS A 112 -6.71 -16.16 -7.93
CA LYS A 112 -7.35 -14.84 -7.94
C LYS A 112 -6.41 -13.76 -7.40
N VAL A 113 -5.72 -14.04 -6.29
CA VAL A 113 -4.70 -13.14 -5.72
C VAL A 113 -3.57 -12.88 -6.71
N GLN A 114 -3.13 -13.90 -7.44
CA GLN A 114 -2.09 -13.79 -8.46
C GLN A 114 -2.54 -12.90 -9.62
N GLN A 115 -3.80 -13.00 -10.05
CA GLN A 115 -4.35 -12.12 -11.08
C GLN A 115 -4.29 -10.66 -10.61
N THR A 116 -4.76 -10.37 -9.39
CA THR A 116 -4.67 -9.02 -8.81
C THR A 116 -3.22 -8.51 -8.72
N LYS A 117 -2.24 -9.39 -8.44
CA LYS A 117 -0.82 -9.01 -8.48
C LYS A 117 -0.38 -8.58 -9.89
N LEU A 118 -0.84 -9.27 -10.92
CA LEU A 118 -0.52 -8.93 -12.32
C LEU A 118 -1.16 -7.60 -12.70
N ASP A 119 -2.37 -7.33 -12.22
CA ASP A 119 -3.09 -6.08 -12.48
C ASP A 119 -2.40 -4.85 -11.85
N CYS A 120 -1.54 -5.04 -10.84
CA CYS A 120 -0.72 -3.98 -10.25
C CYS A 120 0.59 -3.72 -11.01
N CYS A 121 0.98 -4.61 -11.92
CA CYS A 121 2.26 -4.55 -12.60
C CYS A 121 2.15 -3.80 -13.94
N PRO A 122 3.21 -3.08 -14.35
CA PRO A 122 3.24 -2.45 -15.66
C PRO A 122 3.29 -3.50 -16.79
N PRO A 123 2.96 -3.12 -18.05
CA PRO A 123 3.01 -4.04 -19.19
C PRO A 123 4.39 -4.66 -19.38
N LYS A 124 4.47 -5.96 -19.67
CA LYS A 124 5.75 -6.68 -19.85
C LYS A 124 6.76 -5.98 -20.79
N PRO A 125 6.37 -5.38 -21.94
CA PRO A 125 7.31 -4.71 -22.83
C PRO A 125 8.00 -3.48 -22.22
N SER A 126 7.42 -2.89 -21.17
CA SER A 126 7.96 -1.73 -20.47
C SER A 126 8.96 -2.08 -19.37
N VAL A 127 9.19 -3.38 -19.15
CA VAL A 127 10.07 -3.91 -18.10
C VAL A 127 11.27 -4.57 -18.75
N SER A 128 12.48 -4.10 -18.44
CA SER A 128 13.73 -4.72 -18.83
C SER A 128 14.43 -5.29 -17.60
N VAL A 129 14.77 -6.58 -17.65
CA VAL A 129 15.46 -7.27 -16.56
C VAL A 129 16.67 -7.99 -17.12
N THR A 130 17.82 -7.71 -16.53
CA THR A 130 19.11 -8.36 -16.80
C THR A 130 19.63 -9.04 -15.53
N ASP A 131 20.81 -9.65 -15.60
CA ASP A 131 21.45 -10.23 -14.42
C ASP A 131 21.99 -9.19 -13.43
N SER A 132 22.16 -7.94 -13.89
CA SER A 132 22.80 -6.85 -13.14
C SER A 132 21.86 -5.69 -12.82
N SER A 133 20.72 -5.61 -13.49
CA SER A 133 19.76 -4.52 -13.31
C SER A 133 18.33 -4.93 -13.62
N ALA A 134 17.38 -4.14 -13.12
CA ALA A 134 16.00 -4.18 -13.55
C ALA A 134 15.45 -2.76 -13.65
N LYS A 135 14.74 -2.46 -14.74
CA LYS A 135 14.22 -1.13 -15.04
C LYS A 135 12.79 -1.22 -15.57
N ILE A 136 11.97 -0.25 -15.17
CA ILE A 136 10.64 0.02 -15.71
C ILE A 136 10.73 1.36 -16.42
N THR A 137 10.15 1.49 -17.61
CA THR A 137 10.08 2.81 -18.26
C THR A 137 9.27 3.77 -17.40
N LEU A 138 9.75 5.01 -17.24
CA LEU A 138 9.12 5.98 -16.35
C LEU A 138 7.65 6.24 -16.72
N GLN A 139 7.35 6.34 -18.01
CA GLN A 139 5.98 6.51 -18.51
C GLN A 139 5.05 5.38 -18.07
N ALA A 140 5.46 4.11 -18.24
CA ALA A 140 4.62 2.98 -17.88
C ALA A 140 4.39 2.89 -16.37
N LEU A 141 5.39 3.24 -15.56
CA LEU A 141 5.26 3.30 -14.11
C LEU A 141 4.27 4.39 -13.68
N LEU A 142 4.32 5.57 -14.30
CA LEU A 142 3.40 6.66 -14.02
C LEU A 142 1.97 6.32 -14.46
N ASP A 143 1.80 5.75 -15.65
CA ASP A 143 0.49 5.35 -16.19
C ASP A 143 -0.24 4.36 -15.26
N ILE A 144 0.47 3.31 -14.83
CA ILE A 144 -0.12 2.35 -13.89
C ILE A 144 -0.36 2.99 -12.52
N THR A 145 0.55 3.84 -12.04
CA THR A 145 0.38 4.52 -10.74
C THR A 145 -0.83 5.43 -10.73
N VAL A 146 -1.04 6.24 -11.78
CA VAL A 146 -2.23 7.08 -11.95
C VAL A 146 -3.49 6.22 -12.00
N THR A 147 -3.49 5.15 -12.79
CA THR A 147 -4.65 4.24 -12.90
C THR A 147 -5.05 3.71 -11.53
N ARG A 148 -4.07 3.31 -10.72
CA ARG A 148 -4.29 2.77 -9.36
C ARG A 148 -4.72 3.86 -8.37
N ILE A 149 -4.20 5.08 -8.48
CA ILE A 149 -4.68 6.21 -7.68
C ILE A 149 -6.14 6.54 -8.01
N LEU A 150 -6.49 6.62 -9.30
CA LEU A 150 -7.86 6.92 -9.72
C LEU A 150 -8.86 5.84 -9.26
N GLN A 151 -8.46 4.57 -9.22
CA GLN A 151 -9.27 3.49 -8.64
C GLN A 151 -9.56 3.68 -7.14
N SER A 152 -8.77 4.47 -6.43
CA SER A 152 -9.00 4.79 -5.02
C SER A 152 -9.91 6.00 -4.80
N LEU A 153 -10.28 6.71 -5.87
CA LEU A 153 -11.18 7.87 -5.85
C LEU A 153 -12.61 7.45 -6.23
N SER A 154 -13.59 8.30 -5.91
CA SER A 154 -14.99 8.08 -6.34
C SER A 154 -15.13 8.19 -7.86
N ASP A 155 -16.18 7.55 -8.40
CA ASP A 155 -16.44 7.47 -9.86
C ASP A 155 -16.74 8.82 -10.53
N ASP A 156 -16.89 9.90 -9.74
CA ASP A 156 -17.23 11.26 -10.19
C ASP A 156 -16.08 11.99 -10.89
N VAL A 157 -14.85 11.46 -10.83
CA VAL A 157 -13.67 12.06 -11.46
C VAL A 157 -13.52 11.55 -12.90
N GLN A 158 -14.21 12.19 -13.86
CA GLN A 158 -14.17 11.81 -15.29
C GLN A 158 -13.90 13.00 -16.21
N ASN A 159 -13.24 12.73 -17.33
CA ASN A 159 -12.94 13.70 -18.41
C ASN A 159 -12.22 14.99 -17.95
N LYS A 160 -11.35 14.90 -16.94
CA LYS A 160 -10.60 16.04 -16.39
C LYS A 160 -9.15 16.11 -16.89
N GLN A 161 -8.59 17.31 -16.87
CA GLN A 161 -7.14 17.53 -17.01
C GLN A 161 -6.52 17.65 -15.62
N LEU A 162 -5.83 16.60 -15.21
CA LEU A 162 -5.27 16.51 -13.87
C LEU A 162 -3.75 16.69 -13.92
N LYS A 163 -3.19 17.01 -12.76
CA LYS A 163 -1.75 17.10 -12.56
C LYS A 163 -1.33 16.28 -11.35
N LEU A 164 -0.47 15.29 -11.59
CA LEU A 164 0.17 14.48 -10.55
C LEU A 164 1.53 15.08 -10.20
N ILE A 165 1.68 15.51 -8.96
CA ILE A 165 2.95 15.95 -8.38
C ILE A 165 3.56 14.75 -7.67
N SER A 166 4.81 14.42 -8.00
CA SER A 166 5.56 13.33 -7.37
C SER A 166 6.98 13.79 -7.03
N LYS A 167 7.58 13.16 -6.03
CA LYS A 167 9.01 13.26 -5.78
C LYS A 167 9.73 12.02 -6.28
N TRP A 168 11.00 12.15 -6.60
CA TRP A 168 11.84 11.03 -6.98
C TRP A 168 13.28 11.27 -6.54
N GLY A 169 14.10 10.23 -6.64
CA GLY A 169 15.52 10.29 -6.37
C GLY A 169 16.12 8.91 -6.35
N PHE A 170 17.31 8.79 -5.77
CA PHE A 170 18.05 7.54 -5.76
C PHE A 170 18.86 7.39 -4.48
N ASP A 171 19.11 6.13 -4.13
CA ASP A 171 19.81 5.78 -2.92
C ASP A 171 20.68 4.53 -3.11
N GLY A 172 21.82 4.52 -2.44
CA GLY A 172 22.83 3.48 -2.49
C GLY A 172 22.91 2.68 -1.20
N ALA A 173 22.88 1.35 -1.31
CA ALA A 173 23.03 0.47 -0.15
C ALA A 173 24.05 -0.64 -0.38
N SER A 174 25.05 -0.70 0.49
CA SER A 174 26.03 -1.80 0.54
C SER A 174 25.57 -2.95 1.45
N ASN A 175 26.43 -3.96 1.63
CA ASN A 175 26.19 -5.16 2.42
C ASN A 175 24.97 -5.97 1.96
N GLN A 176 24.84 -6.13 0.66
CA GLN A 176 23.89 -7.07 0.05
C GLN A 176 24.47 -8.50 0.07
N SER A 177 23.60 -9.49 0.26
CA SER A 177 23.98 -10.90 0.28
C SER A 177 24.55 -11.35 -1.06
N ARG A 178 25.75 -11.92 -1.11
CA ARG A 178 26.36 -12.39 -2.38
C ARG A 178 25.82 -13.75 -2.79
N TYR A 179 25.33 -13.88 -4.02
CA TYR A 179 24.79 -15.15 -4.53
C TYR A 179 25.82 -15.88 -5.40
N LYS A 180 26.00 -17.19 -5.16
CA LYS A 180 26.94 -18.06 -5.89
C LYS A 180 26.39 -18.51 -7.25
N GLN A 181 25.82 -17.59 -8.01
CA GLN A 181 25.33 -17.83 -9.37
C GLN A 181 26.38 -17.37 -10.39
N LYS A 182 26.37 -17.95 -11.60
CA LYS A 182 27.30 -17.56 -12.67
C LYS A 182 27.01 -16.11 -13.07
N ILE A 183 28.05 -15.29 -13.18
CA ILE A 183 27.97 -13.86 -13.54
C ILE A 183 28.71 -13.68 -14.87
N GLU A 184 28.13 -12.92 -15.79
CA GLU A 184 28.86 -12.40 -16.94
C GLU A 184 29.67 -11.17 -16.50
N GLY A 185 31.00 -11.28 -16.46
CA GLY A 185 31.92 -10.19 -16.12
C GLY A 185 32.31 -10.08 -14.64
N GLU A 186 33.01 -8.99 -14.28
CA GLU A 186 33.50 -8.67 -12.92
C GLU A 186 32.45 -7.97 -12.04
N GLN A 187 31.17 -8.33 -12.14
CA GLN A 187 30.12 -7.65 -11.38
C GLN A 187 29.97 -8.24 -9.97
N ASP A 188 30.00 -7.36 -8.96
CA ASP A 188 29.76 -7.69 -7.55
C ASP A 188 28.33 -7.28 -7.16
N ASP A 189 27.59 -8.20 -6.56
CA ASP A 189 26.23 -7.96 -6.07
C ASP A 189 26.17 -7.48 -4.62
N SER A 190 27.31 -7.07 -4.04
CA SER A 190 27.41 -6.55 -2.66
C SER A 190 26.81 -5.17 -2.44
N SER A 191 26.62 -4.39 -3.52
CA SER A 191 26.07 -3.04 -3.47
C SER A 191 24.97 -2.88 -4.49
N ILE A 192 23.93 -2.14 -4.10
CA ILE A 192 22.81 -1.79 -4.97
C ILE A 192 22.67 -0.28 -5.01
N PHE A 193 22.25 0.20 -6.17
CA PHE A 193 21.81 1.57 -6.38
C PHE A 193 20.40 1.55 -6.96
N MET A 194 19.45 2.21 -6.28
CA MET A 194 18.03 2.17 -6.61
C MET A 194 17.49 3.57 -6.91
N THR A 195 16.73 3.70 -7.98
CA THR A 195 15.95 4.91 -8.30
C THR A 195 14.49 4.66 -7.97
N SER A 196 13.90 5.57 -7.19
CA SER A 196 12.53 5.45 -6.68
C SER A 196 11.72 6.72 -6.93
N LEU A 197 10.40 6.58 -6.97
CA LEU A 197 9.43 7.66 -7.16
C LEU A 197 8.27 7.51 -6.18
N VAL A 198 7.80 8.61 -5.60
CA VAL A 198 6.65 8.65 -4.70
C VAL A 198 5.62 9.66 -5.22
N PRO A 199 4.39 9.24 -5.56
CA PRO A 199 3.31 10.17 -5.86
C PRO A 199 2.90 10.91 -4.58
N LEU A 200 2.74 12.23 -4.67
CA LEU A 200 2.42 13.08 -3.52
C LEU A 200 0.99 13.59 -3.58
N LYS A 201 0.62 14.24 -4.69
CA LYS A 201 -0.67 14.93 -4.80
C LYS A 201 -1.21 14.87 -6.22
N LEU A 202 -2.51 14.59 -6.36
CA LEU A 202 -3.26 14.71 -7.61
C LEU A 202 -4.18 15.92 -7.53
N THR A 203 -4.07 16.81 -8.50
CA THR A 203 -4.77 18.11 -8.50
C THR A 203 -5.58 18.32 -9.77
N ASP A 204 -6.66 19.09 -9.64
CA ASP A 204 -7.51 19.63 -10.71
C ASP A 204 -7.54 21.15 -10.54
N GLY A 205 -6.65 21.86 -11.23
CA GLY A 205 -6.34 23.25 -10.89
C GLY A 205 -5.82 23.37 -9.45
N ASP A 206 -6.49 24.18 -8.64
CA ASP A 206 -6.16 24.37 -7.23
C ASP A 206 -6.78 23.32 -6.30
N ASN A 207 -7.74 22.52 -6.80
CA ASN A 207 -8.41 21.52 -6.00
C ASN A 207 -7.56 20.25 -5.87
N THR A 208 -7.37 19.77 -4.63
CA THR A 208 -6.66 18.51 -4.36
C THR A 208 -7.65 17.35 -4.38
N LEU A 209 -7.54 16.47 -5.38
CA LEU A 209 -8.41 15.28 -5.50
C LEU A 209 -7.86 14.10 -4.70
N TRP A 210 -6.54 13.98 -4.61
CA TRP A 210 -5.87 12.92 -3.86
C TRP A 210 -4.61 13.46 -3.22
N ASN A 211 -4.40 13.10 -1.96
CA ASN A 211 -3.16 13.37 -1.25
C ASN A 211 -2.62 12.06 -0.69
N ASN A 212 -1.31 11.85 -0.81
CA ASN A 212 -0.67 10.68 -0.26
C ASN A 212 -0.77 10.71 1.28
N PRO A 213 -1.44 9.74 1.92
CA PRO A 213 -1.61 9.74 3.37
C PRO A 213 -0.30 9.47 4.12
N LYS A 214 0.70 8.85 3.48
CA LYS A 214 1.99 8.48 4.07
C LYS A 214 3.15 8.72 3.10
N PRO A 215 3.51 9.99 2.81
CA PRO A 215 4.51 10.34 1.78
C PRO A 215 5.94 9.94 2.13
N CYS A 216 6.23 9.66 3.40
CA CYS A 216 7.52 9.12 3.87
C CYS A 216 7.50 7.59 4.06
N SER A 217 6.40 6.93 3.73
CA SER A 217 6.29 5.47 3.86
C SER A 217 6.78 4.77 2.61
N VAL A 218 7.45 3.62 2.82
CA VAL A 218 7.75 2.67 1.76
C VAL A 218 6.49 2.23 1.02
N LEU A 219 5.29 2.29 1.59
CA LEU A 219 4.05 1.85 0.92
C LEU A 219 3.70 2.64 -0.37
N TYR A 220 4.28 3.82 -0.58
CA TYR A 220 4.08 4.61 -1.80
C TYR A 220 5.38 4.83 -2.58
N CYS A 221 6.48 4.18 -2.18
CA CYS A 221 7.80 4.30 -2.82
C CYS A 221 7.93 3.33 -4.01
N ARG A 222 7.54 3.79 -5.20
CA ARG A 222 7.51 3.03 -6.46
C ARG A 222 8.94 2.85 -7.00
N PRO A 223 9.37 1.63 -7.37
CA PRO A 223 10.68 1.43 -7.98
C PRO A 223 10.66 1.87 -9.46
N VAL A 224 11.62 2.68 -9.88
CA VAL A 224 11.87 2.96 -11.31
C VAL A 224 12.88 1.95 -11.84
N GLN A 225 14.01 1.83 -11.16
CA GLN A 225 15.06 0.88 -11.51
C GLN A 225 15.96 0.56 -10.33
N PHE A 226 16.69 -0.54 -10.42
CA PHE A 226 17.84 -0.80 -9.57
C PHE A 226 18.95 -1.50 -10.34
N THR A 227 20.19 -1.25 -9.93
CA THR A 227 21.40 -1.83 -10.52
C THR A 227 22.36 -2.28 -9.42
N PHE A 228 23.01 -3.43 -9.62
CA PHE A 228 24.07 -3.92 -8.72
C PHE A 228 25.38 -3.20 -9.02
N VAL A 229 25.49 -1.97 -8.52
CA VAL A 229 26.66 -1.12 -8.64
C VAL A 229 26.86 -0.34 -7.35
N LYS A 230 28.11 -0.06 -7.00
CA LYS A 230 28.42 0.83 -5.88
C LYS A 230 28.14 2.27 -6.31
N GLU A 231 27.54 3.03 -5.41
CA GLU A 231 27.31 4.46 -5.61
C GLU A 231 28.64 5.19 -5.89
N SER A 232 28.63 6.00 -6.95
CA SER A 232 29.73 6.87 -7.34
C SER A 232 29.18 8.09 -8.09
N GLU A 233 29.97 9.17 -8.13
CA GLU A 233 29.63 10.40 -8.85
C GLU A 233 29.26 10.14 -10.31
N ALA A 234 30.04 9.31 -11.01
CA ALA A 234 29.77 8.97 -12.42
C ALA A 234 28.42 8.27 -12.61
N VAL A 235 28.08 7.31 -11.74
CA VAL A 235 26.79 6.61 -11.77
C VAL A 235 25.63 7.56 -11.49
N VAL A 236 25.79 8.45 -10.51
CA VAL A 236 24.80 9.47 -10.13
C VAL A 236 24.51 10.42 -11.30
N ILE A 237 25.56 10.96 -11.94
CA ILE A 237 25.43 11.90 -13.07
C ILE A 237 24.79 11.21 -14.28
N ASP A 238 25.22 9.98 -14.60
CA ASP A 238 24.66 9.24 -15.73
C ASP A 238 23.17 8.94 -15.53
N LEU A 239 22.79 8.48 -14.35
CA LEU A 239 21.39 8.18 -14.03
C LEU A 239 20.52 9.42 -13.96
N LYS A 240 21.02 10.54 -13.42
CA LYS A 240 20.33 11.84 -13.48
C LYS A 240 20.06 12.24 -14.93
N ARG A 241 21.07 12.16 -15.80
CA ARG A 241 20.92 12.50 -17.23
C ARG A 241 19.89 11.62 -17.92
N GLN A 242 19.90 10.31 -17.67
CA GLN A 242 18.93 9.39 -18.24
C GLN A 242 17.51 9.69 -17.74
N MET A 243 17.34 9.90 -16.44
CA MET A 243 16.05 10.26 -15.84
C MET A 243 15.55 11.60 -16.39
N ASP A 244 16.38 12.63 -16.48
CA ASP A 244 16.01 13.93 -17.04
C ASP A 244 15.53 13.83 -18.49
N TYR A 245 16.19 12.99 -19.29
CA TYR A 245 15.77 12.71 -20.65
C TYR A 245 14.38 12.06 -20.67
N GLU A 246 14.17 11.01 -19.87
CA GLU A 246 12.86 10.35 -19.77
C GLU A 246 11.78 11.34 -19.32
N ILE A 247 12.05 12.15 -18.29
CA ILE A 247 11.14 13.17 -17.75
C ILE A 247 10.77 14.19 -18.83
N LYS A 248 11.74 14.70 -19.60
CA LYS A 248 11.48 15.66 -20.70
C LYS A 248 10.63 15.07 -21.82
N THR A 249 10.74 13.77 -22.05
CA THR A 249 9.96 13.05 -23.07
C THR A 249 8.60 12.54 -22.58
N LEU A 250 8.27 12.72 -21.29
CA LEU A 250 7.01 12.24 -20.73
C LEU A 250 5.82 12.90 -21.42
N ILE A 251 4.80 12.07 -21.66
CA ILE A 251 3.50 12.52 -22.11
C ILE A 251 2.47 12.34 -20.99
N ALA A 252 1.37 13.06 -21.11
CA ALA A 252 0.27 12.91 -20.18
C ALA A 252 -0.30 11.48 -20.23
N SER A 253 -0.48 10.87 -19.06
CA SER A 253 -1.12 9.55 -18.93
C SER A 253 -2.59 9.64 -19.34
N LYS A 254 -3.01 8.72 -20.21
CA LYS A 254 -4.40 8.60 -20.65
C LYS A 254 -5.09 7.49 -19.87
N CYS A 255 -6.17 7.82 -19.18
CA CYS A 255 -6.91 6.88 -18.35
C CYS A 255 -8.20 6.43 -19.04
N SER A 256 -8.71 5.25 -18.68
CA SER A 256 -9.94 4.67 -19.28
C SER A 256 -11.20 5.50 -19.04
N ASN A 257 -11.22 6.34 -18.01
CA ASN A 257 -12.31 7.27 -17.67
C ASN A 257 -12.21 8.64 -18.38
N GLY A 258 -11.41 8.74 -19.45
CA GLY A 258 -11.22 9.96 -20.22
C GLY A 258 -10.35 11.03 -19.55
N ASN A 259 -9.85 10.77 -18.33
CA ASN A 259 -8.93 11.69 -17.66
C ASN A 259 -7.56 11.71 -18.35
N ARG A 260 -6.98 12.90 -18.41
CA ARG A 260 -5.63 13.14 -18.92
C ARG A 260 -4.78 13.73 -17.80
N VAL A 261 -3.74 13.01 -17.38
CA VAL A 261 -2.93 13.38 -16.22
C VAL A 261 -1.53 13.79 -16.65
N THR A 262 -1.18 15.05 -16.41
CA THR A 262 0.19 15.57 -16.58
C THR A 262 1.03 15.29 -15.34
N HIS A 263 2.36 15.23 -15.49
CA HIS A 263 3.27 14.83 -14.42
C HIS A 263 4.26 15.95 -14.11
N GLN A 264 4.37 16.29 -12.83
CA GLN A 264 5.44 17.14 -12.29
C GLN A 264 6.28 16.31 -11.33
N LEU A 265 7.58 16.19 -11.60
CA LEU A 265 8.50 15.35 -10.85
C LEU A 265 9.58 16.23 -10.21
N MET A 266 9.76 16.09 -8.90
CA MET A 266 10.74 16.85 -8.10
C MET A 266 11.84 15.92 -7.59
N MET A 267 13.10 16.20 -7.89
CA MET A 267 14.21 15.36 -7.47
C MET A 267 14.66 15.70 -6.04
N THR A 268 13.88 15.31 -5.04
CA THR A 268 14.11 15.67 -3.62
C THR A 268 14.47 14.49 -2.74
N MET A 269 14.34 13.25 -3.23
CA MET A 269 14.68 12.04 -2.48
C MET A 269 16.17 11.68 -2.68
N ILE A 270 17.05 12.61 -2.31
CA ILE A 270 18.50 12.46 -2.45
C ILE A 270 19.24 12.95 -1.21
N ASP A 271 20.39 12.35 -0.95
CA ASP A 271 21.22 12.70 0.18
C ASP A 271 22.08 13.94 -0.11
N ALA A 272 22.64 14.53 0.94
CA ALA A 272 23.51 15.71 0.80
C ALA A 272 24.79 15.43 0.00
N LYS A 273 25.23 14.16 -0.04
CA LYS A 273 26.42 13.71 -0.76
C LYS A 273 26.18 13.72 -2.27
N VAL A 274 25.02 13.26 -2.71
CA VAL A 274 24.52 13.36 -4.07
C VAL A 274 24.34 14.82 -4.46
N CYS A 275 23.76 15.65 -3.59
CA CYS A 275 23.69 17.11 -3.85
C CYS A 275 25.08 17.69 -4.11
N THR A 276 26.10 17.23 -3.38
CA THR A 276 27.49 17.64 -3.61
C THR A 276 27.95 17.21 -5.01
N TYR A 277 27.73 15.96 -5.41
CA TYR A 277 28.06 15.45 -6.76
C TYR A 277 27.37 16.20 -7.90
N LEU A 278 26.17 16.73 -7.65
CA LEU A 278 25.40 17.49 -8.64
C LEU A 278 25.70 19.00 -8.61
N SER A 279 26.46 19.47 -7.63
CA SER A 279 26.80 20.88 -7.45
C SER A 279 28.25 21.18 -7.85
N GLU A 280 28.61 22.46 -7.86
CA GLU A 280 30.01 22.89 -8.04
C GLU A 280 30.87 22.68 -6.76
N ALA A 281 30.28 22.22 -5.67
CA ALA A 281 30.99 22.00 -4.41
C ALA A 281 31.98 20.84 -4.54
N ARG A 282 33.25 21.11 -4.22
CA ARG A 282 34.33 20.12 -4.31
C ARG A 282 34.44 19.19 -3.09
N SER A 283 33.62 19.42 -2.06
CA SER A 283 33.71 18.70 -0.80
C SER A 283 32.34 18.66 -0.12
N ASN A 284 32.01 17.51 0.45
CA ASN A 284 30.78 17.29 1.23
C ASN A 284 30.70 18.17 2.50
N ALA A 285 31.82 18.77 2.93
CA ALA A 285 31.86 19.69 4.07
C ALA A 285 31.53 21.14 3.66
N THR A 286 31.47 21.44 2.36
CA THR A 286 31.10 22.75 1.83
C THR A 286 29.61 22.78 1.57
N CYS A 287 28.94 23.89 1.88
CA CYS A 287 27.52 24.02 1.55
C CYS A 287 27.33 23.99 0.02
N TYR A 288 26.50 23.09 -0.49
CA TYR A 288 26.22 22.96 -1.92
C TYR A 288 25.36 24.11 -2.48
N LEU A 289 24.68 24.88 -1.62
CA LEU A 289 23.86 26.03 -2.01
C LEU A 289 24.68 27.31 -2.21
N CYS A 290 25.50 27.68 -1.21
CA CYS A 290 26.23 28.95 -1.19
C CYS A 290 27.75 28.81 -1.29
N LEU A 291 28.27 27.58 -1.38
CA LEU A 291 29.71 27.26 -1.43
C LEU A 291 30.50 27.81 -0.23
N ALA A 292 29.83 28.01 0.92
CA ALA A 292 30.48 28.37 2.17
C ALA A 292 31.29 27.20 2.72
N LYS A 293 32.55 27.47 3.09
CA LYS A 293 33.43 26.50 3.74
C LYS A 293 33.10 26.41 5.24
N PRO A 294 33.45 25.31 5.93
CA PRO A 294 33.25 25.19 7.38
C PRO A 294 33.82 26.36 8.20
N THR A 295 34.95 26.93 7.76
CA THR A 295 35.59 28.09 8.40
C THR A 295 34.77 29.39 8.30
N GLU A 296 33.82 29.45 7.36
CA GLU A 296 32.99 30.63 7.08
C GLU A 296 31.57 30.49 7.66
N MET A 297 31.09 29.26 7.91
CA MET A 297 29.70 28.99 8.31
C MET A 297 29.29 29.63 9.64
N ASN A 298 30.25 29.84 10.56
CA ASN A 298 29.99 30.53 11.83
C ASN A 298 29.92 32.07 11.70
N ARG A 299 30.10 32.62 10.50
CA ARG A 299 30.07 34.06 10.23
C ARG A 299 28.84 34.40 9.40
N LEU A 300 27.74 34.77 10.07
CA LEU A 300 26.45 35.07 9.43
C LEU A 300 26.60 36.05 8.26
N ASP A 301 27.26 37.20 8.47
CA ASP A 301 27.45 38.22 7.42
C ASP A 301 28.14 37.65 6.18
N ALA A 302 29.17 36.84 6.39
CA ALA A 302 29.93 36.23 5.32
C ALA A 302 29.09 35.22 4.53
N VAL A 303 28.24 34.44 5.21
CA VAL A 303 27.32 33.49 4.56
C VAL A 303 26.20 34.21 3.83
N THR A 304 25.57 35.21 4.44
CA THR A 304 24.47 35.98 3.84
C THR A 304 24.90 36.81 2.63
N SER A 305 26.18 37.20 2.56
CA SER A 305 26.74 37.90 1.39
C SER A 305 27.01 36.99 0.19
N LYS A 306 26.98 35.66 0.36
CA LYS A 306 27.27 34.72 -0.72
C LYS A 306 26.07 34.59 -1.67
N ILE A 307 26.37 34.50 -2.96
CA ILE A 307 25.38 34.20 -3.99
C ILE A 307 25.02 32.72 -3.87
N VAL A 308 23.72 32.44 -3.80
CA VAL A 308 23.19 31.08 -3.78
C VAL A 308 22.94 30.60 -5.20
N CYS A 309 23.35 29.37 -5.50
CA CYS A 309 23.01 28.72 -6.76
C CYS A 309 21.52 28.34 -6.75
N SER A 310 20.69 29.09 -7.47
CA SER A 310 19.23 28.89 -7.51
C SER A 310 18.82 27.53 -8.09
N ASP A 311 19.62 26.97 -8.99
CA ASP A 311 19.35 25.69 -9.63
C ASP A 311 19.35 24.54 -8.62
N MET A 312 20.10 24.69 -7.52
CA MET A 312 20.18 23.70 -6.44
C MET A 312 18.91 23.65 -5.57
N TYR A 313 17.99 24.60 -5.71
CA TYR A 313 16.70 24.55 -5.00
C TYR A 313 15.80 23.41 -5.50
N GLU A 314 16.01 22.89 -6.72
CA GLU A 314 15.29 21.74 -7.25
C GLU A 314 15.46 20.48 -6.36
N PHE A 315 16.61 20.39 -5.69
CA PHE A 315 16.97 19.26 -4.83
C PHE A 315 16.30 19.27 -3.45
N GLY A 316 15.56 20.35 -3.13
CA GLY A 316 14.98 20.53 -1.82
C GLY A 316 16.01 20.71 -0.71
N LEU A 317 15.52 20.82 0.53
CA LEU A 317 16.34 20.93 1.72
C LEU A 317 16.27 19.63 2.50
N SER A 318 17.43 19.08 2.90
CA SER A 318 17.45 18.16 4.06
C SER A 318 16.89 18.95 5.26
N SER A 319 16.11 18.30 6.12
CA SER A 319 15.33 18.89 7.22
C SER A 319 16.07 19.90 8.11
N LEU A 320 17.40 19.90 8.11
CA LEU A 320 18.27 20.77 8.90
C LEU A 320 18.26 22.27 8.53
N HIS A 321 17.73 22.69 7.36
CA HIS A 321 17.88 24.07 6.86
C HIS A 321 16.56 24.83 6.63
N ALA A 322 15.46 24.44 7.27
CA ALA A 322 14.11 24.86 6.86
C ALA A 322 13.73 26.31 7.21
N ARG A 323 13.37 27.10 6.18
CA ARG A 323 12.13 27.91 6.13
C ARG A 323 11.81 28.33 4.68
N ILE A 324 11.00 27.56 3.94
CA ILE A 324 10.47 27.95 2.62
C ILE A 324 9.01 27.50 2.48
N ASN A 325 8.15 28.39 1.99
CA ASN A 325 6.80 28.07 1.53
C ASN A 325 6.90 27.37 0.17
N ASP A 326 6.86 26.03 0.16
CA ASP A 326 6.90 25.23 -1.07
C ASP A 326 5.52 24.66 -1.41
N ILE A 327 5.32 24.29 -2.68
CA ILE A 327 4.08 23.73 -3.27
C ILE A 327 3.60 22.49 -2.48
N VAL A 328 4.52 21.80 -1.82
CA VAL A 328 4.27 20.63 -0.98
C VAL A 328 5.03 20.78 0.35
N PRO A 329 4.46 20.38 1.51
CA PRO A 329 5.14 20.54 2.80
C PRO A 329 6.49 19.80 2.85
N ILE A 330 7.54 20.47 3.37
CA ILE A 330 8.94 20.01 3.37
C ILE A 330 9.09 18.57 3.89
N GLY A 331 8.45 18.23 5.01
CA GLY A 331 8.55 16.89 5.60
C GLY A 331 8.10 15.77 4.66
N THR A 332 7.23 16.06 3.68
CA THR A 332 6.77 15.08 2.71
C THR A 332 7.72 14.88 1.53
N LEU A 333 8.71 15.77 1.36
CA LEU A 333 9.71 15.72 0.28
C LEU A 333 10.95 14.88 0.65
N LEU A 334 11.07 14.44 1.91
CA LEU A 334 12.23 13.73 2.44
C LEU A 334 12.51 12.37 1.77
N GLU A 335 13.77 11.92 1.88
CA GLU A 335 14.27 10.68 1.27
C GLU A 335 13.99 9.39 2.07
N GLU A 336 13.49 9.48 3.31
CA GLU A 336 13.33 8.35 4.25
C GLU A 336 12.59 7.14 3.66
N ALA A 337 11.62 7.38 2.77
CA ALA A 337 10.87 6.34 2.08
C ALA A 337 11.75 5.52 1.12
N SER A 338 12.75 6.15 0.48
CA SER A 338 13.74 5.51 -0.38
C SER A 338 14.72 4.69 0.46
N GLU A 339 15.29 5.29 1.51
CA GLU A 339 16.29 4.63 2.35
C GLU A 339 15.71 3.39 3.05
N SER A 340 14.52 3.55 3.63
CA SER A 340 13.78 2.45 4.26
C SER A 340 13.45 1.34 3.28
N ARG A 341 13.38 1.63 1.96
CA ARG A 341 13.09 0.62 0.94
C ARG A 341 14.21 -0.41 0.79
N ASN A 342 15.45 -0.06 1.08
CA ASN A 342 16.56 -1.01 1.01
C ASN A 342 16.39 -2.19 1.98
N LYS A 343 15.71 -1.98 3.12
CA LYS A 343 15.36 -3.06 4.07
C LYS A 343 14.38 -4.05 3.43
N ASP A 344 13.37 -3.55 2.72
CA ASP A 344 12.43 -4.39 1.97
C ASP A 344 13.12 -5.10 0.81
N PHE A 345 14.04 -4.43 0.10
CA PHE A 345 14.81 -5.04 -0.99
C PHE A 345 15.56 -6.29 -0.53
N ARG A 346 16.33 -6.18 0.56
CA ARG A 346 17.05 -7.32 1.16
C ARG A 346 16.10 -8.46 1.50
N ARG A 347 14.99 -8.16 2.18
CA ARG A 347 13.97 -9.14 2.55
C ARG A 347 13.32 -9.83 1.35
N PHE A 348 12.93 -9.07 0.33
CA PHE A 348 12.30 -9.62 -0.86
C PHE A 348 13.27 -10.50 -1.64
N ARG A 349 14.53 -10.08 -1.76
CA ARG A 349 15.59 -10.86 -2.36
C ARG A 349 15.83 -12.18 -1.63
N GLU A 350 15.73 -12.21 -0.31
CA GLU A 350 15.99 -13.42 0.48
C GLU A 350 14.82 -14.40 0.56
N HIS A 351 13.60 -13.90 0.72
CA HIS A 351 12.42 -14.72 1.06
C HIS A 351 11.32 -14.75 0.00
N HIS A 352 11.29 -13.81 -0.94
CA HIS A 352 10.19 -13.66 -1.90
C HIS A 352 10.63 -13.74 -3.36
N SER A 353 11.90 -14.09 -3.62
CA SER A 353 12.46 -14.25 -4.96
C SER A 353 12.80 -15.70 -5.28
N ARG A 354 12.66 -16.09 -6.54
CA ARG A 354 13.09 -17.40 -7.04
C ARG A 354 14.61 -17.40 -7.25
N LYS A 355 15.32 -18.20 -6.46
CA LYS A 355 16.79 -18.32 -6.51
C LYS A 355 17.32 -19.25 -7.62
N ARG A 356 16.58 -19.36 -8.74
CA ARG A 356 16.98 -20.22 -9.88
C ARG A 356 17.95 -19.53 -10.84
N SER A 357 17.76 -18.22 -11.05
CA SER A 357 18.63 -17.36 -11.86
C SER A 357 18.62 -15.95 -11.28
N ARG A 358 19.61 -15.12 -11.66
CA ARG A 358 19.66 -13.70 -11.25
C ARG A 358 18.54 -12.91 -11.90
N GLN A 359 18.34 -13.07 -13.21
CA GLN A 359 17.24 -12.45 -13.94
C GLN A 359 15.87 -12.73 -13.31
N ASP A 360 15.57 -13.98 -12.94
CA ASP A 360 14.30 -14.31 -12.28
C ASP A 360 14.19 -13.71 -10.89
N SER A 361 15.29 -13.68 -10.13
CA SER A 361 15.33 -13.05 -8.83
C SER A 361 15.04 -11.55 -8.95
N ASN A 362 15.68 -10.87 -9.90
CA ASN A 362 15.51 -9.45 -10.17
C ASN A 362 14.08 -9.13 -10.61
N GLN A 363 13.49 -9.97 -11.47
CA GLN A 363 12.10 -9.83 -11.91
C GLN A 363 11.13 -9.98 -10.75
N ASP A 364 11.35 -10.95 -9.85
CA ASP A 364 10.51 -11.16 -8.67
C ASP A 364 10.61 -10.00 -7.68
N ILE A 365 11.83 -9.51 -7.44
CA ILE A 365 12.06 -8.36 -6.56
C ILE A 365 11.36 -7.12 -7.13
N LEU A 366 11.54 -6.82 -8.42
CA LEU A 366 10.88 -5.70 -9.07
C LEU A 366 9.35 -5.79 -8.93
N ASN A 367 8.77 -6.95 -9.24
CA ASN A 367 7.33 -7.17 -9.09
C ASN A 367 6.87 -7.00 -7.64
N MET A 368 7.62 -7.52 -6.67
CA MET A 368 7.30 -7.35 -5.25
C MET A 368 7.38 -5.90 -4.80
N LEU A 369 8.37 -5.14 -5.26
CA LEU A 369 8.50 -3.72 -4.99
C LEU A 369 7.32 -2.94 -5.57
N VAL A 370 6.94 -3.17 -6.83
CA VAL A 370 5.78 -2.56 -7.49
C VAL A 370 4.48 -2.89 -6.75
N VAL A 371 4.22 -4.16 -6.45
CA VAL A 371 2.99 -4.59 -5.76
C VAL A 371 2.95 -4.05 -4.32
N SER A 372 4.07 -4.02 -3.61
CA SER A 372 4.14 -3.51 -2.23
C SER A 372 4.00 -1.98 -2.12
N SER A 373 4.22 -1.27 -3.23
CA SER A 373 4.10 0.18 -3.37
C SER A 373 2.83 0.63 -4.09
N ASP A 374 1.91 -0.29 -4.35
CA ASP A 374 0.70 0.00 -5.10
C ASP A 374 -0.23 0.95 -4.30
N PRO A 375 -0.61 2.13 -4.83
CA PRO A 375 -1.38 3.10 -4.06
C PRO A 375 -2.75 2.60 -3.62
N PHE A 376 -3.43 1.86 -4.51
CA PHE A 376 -4.76 1.32 -4.25
C PHE A 376 -4.73 0.21 -3.19
N LEU A 377 -3.81 -0.75 -3.31
CA LEU A 377 -3.63 -1.79 -2.29
C LEU A 377 -3.22 -1.15 -0.97
N SER A 378 -2.30 -0.20 -0.97
CA SER A 378 -1.79 0.44 0.25
C SER A 378 -2.88 1.16 1.04
N ALA A 379 -3.90 1.71 0.37
CA ALA A 379 -5.06 2.28 1.04
C ALA A 379 -5.93 1.23 1.76
N GLN A 380 -5.96 -0.01 1.26
CA GLN A 380 -6.75 -1.13 1.82
C GLN A 380 -5.98 -2.02 2.79
N ARG A 381 -4.66 -1.82 2.93
CA ARG A 381 -3.84 -2.65 3.82
C ARG A 381 -4.22 -2.39 5.29
N PRO A 382 -4.16 -3.43 6.14
CA PRO A 382 -4.33 -3.26 7.58
C PRO A 382 -3.44 -2.13 8.11
N LYS A 383 -4.05 -1.13 8.73
CA LYS A 383 -3.35 0.00 9.34
C LYS A 383 -3.01 -0.39 10.78
N LEU A 384 -1.73 -0.63 11.04
CA LEU A 384 -1.20 -0.74 12.41
C LEU A 384 -0.76 0.67 12.85
N ASP A 385 -1.68 1.63 12.85
CA ASP A 385 -1.36 3.01 13.23
C ASP A 385 -1.60 3.17 14.74
N ALA A 386 -0.61 2.74 15.53
CA ALA A 386 -0.60 2.85 16.99
C ALA A 386 0.61 3.63 17.51
N LYS A 387 1.03 4.70 16.81
CA LYS A 387 1.86 5.72 17.45
C LYS A 387 0.94 6.84 17.89
N ARG A 388 0.75 7.00 19.21
CA ARG A 388 0.13 8.21 19.78
C ARG A 388 0.87 9.41 19.19
N LYS A 389 0.14 10.41 18.71
CA LYS A 389 0.74 11.68 18.29
C LYS A 389 1.52 12.20 19.49
N GLN A 390 2.84 12.29 19.37
CA GLN A 390 3.66 12.96 20.37
C GLN A 390 3.29 14.44 20.36
N SER A 391 3.11 15.05 21.53
CA SER A 391 2.85 16.48 21.64
C SER A 391 4.01 17.27 21.05
N PHE A 392 3.70 18.28 20.23
CA PHE A 392 4.71 19.24 19.77
C PHE A 392 5.15 20.15 20.93
N PHE A 393 6.38 20.65 20.85
CA PHE A 393 6.88 21.69 21.75
C PHE A 393 6.11 23.00 21.53
N ALA A 394 5.97 23.81 22.57
CA ALA A 394 5.20 25.06 22.50
C ALA A 394 5.75 26.02 21.43
N GLU A 395 7.08 26.17 21.37
CA GLU A 395 7.78 27.01 20.39
C GLU A 395 7.59 26.52 18.96
N THR A 396 7.34 25.21 18.78
CA THR A 396 7.03 24.62 17.48
C THR A 396 5.61 24.97 17.03
N LEU A 397 4.64 24.97 17.95
CA LEU A 397 3.27 25.37 17.66
C LEU A 397 3.19 26.86 17.29
N ASP A 398 3.99 27.71 17.93
CA ASP A 398 4.07 29.14 17.59
C ASP A 398 4.62 29.38 16.17
N LEU A 399 5.47 28.47 15.66
CA LEU A 399 6.06 28.56 14.33
C LEU A 399 5.17 27.97 13.22
N ILE A 400 4.29 27.02 13.55
CA ILE A 400 3.47 26.29 12.57
C ILE A 400 2.11 26.98 12.44
N HIS A 401 1.75 27.40 11.24
CA HIS A 401 0.36 27.72 10.90
C HIS A 401 -0.46 26.42 10.82
N TYR A 402 -0.83 25.88 11.97
CA TYR A 402 -1.55 24.61 12.07
C TYR A 402 -3.03 24.82 11.77
N GLN A 403 -3.54 24.16 10.72
CA GLN A 403 -4.97 24.00 10.48
C GLN A 403 -5.32 22.54 10.74
N GLU A 404 -5.99 22.30 11.86
CA GLU A 404 -6.39 20.97 12.29
C GLU A 404 -7.47 20.43 11.34
N THR A 405 -7.25 19.24 10.77
CA THR A 405 -8.28 18.50 10.02
C THR A 405 -8.68 17.31 10.87
N GLU A 406 -9.87 17.36 11.45
CA GLU A 406 -10.45 16.27 12.25
C GLU A 406 -10.63 15.03 11.37
N PHE A 407 -10.07 13.91 11.79
CA PHE A 407 -10.45 12.58 11.32
C PHE A 407 -10.97 11.82 12.55
N GLU A 408 -12.28 11.57 12.59
CA GLU A 408 -12.88 10.66 13.57
C GLU A 408 -12.30 9.25 13.40
N PHE A 409 -11.72 8.71 14.46
CA PHE A 409 -11.37 7.29 14.55
C PHE A 409 -12.09 6.68 15.76
N ILE A 410 -12.79 5.58 15.51
CA ILE A 410 -13.49 4.79 16.52
C ILE A 410 -12.47 3.86 17.19
N ASP A 411 -12.43 3.94 18.52
CA ASP A 411 -11.58 3.16 19.39
C ASP A 411 -12.22 1.79 19.69
N ILE A 412 -11.56 0.70 19.30
CA ILE A 412 -11.91 -0.67 19.69
C ILE A 412 -10.64 -1.37 20.19
N PHE A 413 -9.95 -0.80 21.18
CA PHE A 413 -9.07 -1.56 22.07
C PHE A 413 -9.04 -0.91 23.46
N ASN A 414 -10.22 -0.84 24.08
CA ASN A 414 -10.33 -0.68 25.52
C ASN A 414 -10.77 -2.02 26.11
N LEU A 415 -9.83 -2.96 26.18
CA LEU A 415 -9.86 -4.12 27.08
C LEU A 415 -8.40 -4.58 27.27
N ASP A 416 -7.91 -4.29 28.46
CA ASP A 416 -6.79 -4.88 29.19
C ASP A 416 -5.35 -4.62 28.71
N SER A 417 -4.69 -3.69 29.41
CA SER A 417 -3.48 -4.01 30.19
C SER A 417 -3.27 -2.95 31.25
N ASP A 418 -3.75 -3.26 32.45
CA ASP A 418 -3.45 -2.55 33.67
C ASP A 418 -1.94 -2.47 33.92
N SER A 419 -1.52 -1.25 34.24
CA SER A 419 -0.44 -0.85 35.14
C SER A 419 0.69 -1.85 35.45
N GLU A 420 1.88 -1.55 34.93
CA GLU A 420 3.10 -1.62 35.73
C GLU A 420 3.80 -0.25 35.65
N SER A 421 3.52 0.58 36.67
CA SER A 421 4.27 1.78 36.97
C SER A 421 5.52 1.38 37.75
N GLU A 422 6.69 1.52 37.14
CA GLU A 422 7.96 1.57 37.88
C GLU A 422 8.01 2.90 38.64
N SER A 423 7.82 2.82 39.96
CA SER A 423 8.14 3.90 40.89
C SER A 423 9.47 3.58 41.56
N ASP A 424 10.51 4.30 41.16
CA ASP A 424 11.75 4.41 41.92
C ASP A 424 11.44 5.14 43.25
N ASN A 425 11.74 4.49 44.38
CA ASN A 425 11.91 5.15 45.66
C ASN A 425 13.17 4.62 46.34
N GLU A 426 13.99 5.58 46.75
CA GLU A 426 15.22 5.46 47.53
C GLU A 426 14.99 4.89 48.95
N SER A 427 16.12 4.45 49.51
CA SER A 427 16.48 4.32 50.93
C SER A 427 15.74 3.29 51.80
N ASP A 428 16.46 2.27 52.27
CA ASP A 428 17.05 2.35 53.61
C ASP A 428 18.01 1.19 53.92
N GLU A 429 19.00 1.54 54.74
CA GLU A 429 20.02 0.71 55.37
C GLU A 429 19.41 -0.43 56.21
N GLU A 430 20.11 -1.57 56.30
CA GLU A 430 20.75 -2.03 57.55
C GLU A 430 21.06 -3.54 57.57
N ASN A 431 22.24 -3.85 58.13
CA ASN A 431 22.62 -5.05 58.90
C ASN A 431 22.76 -6.40 58.16
N LEU A 432 23.98 -6.73 57.68
CA LEU A 432 25.04 -7.47 58.42
C LEU A 432 26.19 -7.87 57.49
#